data_AF-K7MBK6-F1
#
_entry.id   AF-K7MBK6-F1
#
_cell.length_a   1.000
_cell.length_b   1.000
_cell.length_c   1.000
_cell.angle_alpha   90.00
_cell.angle_beta   90.00
_cell.angle_gamma   90.00
#
_symmetry.space_group_name_H-M   'P 1'
#
loop_
_entity.id
_entity.type
_entity.pdbx_description
1 polymer ?
#
loop_
_entity_poly.entity_id
_entity_poly.type
_entity_poly.pdbx_seq_one_letter_code
_entity_poly.pdbx_strand_id
1 'polypeptide(L)'
;MVMRRLIWTFSSNNYDEAIPRLQSFKASLTRHDSIASAPSSLSPFSTPSYARCEPSRVYRVTSYGADPMGNSDSTEALLAAIEGAAKGPNLGGAQISLEGGSYLIIRSLKLLVAGVGNLMIHGGTKRASDNYPEDGYIIDLSPFLMDETDLLLDSNYRGGGISVINSLRTSIDNCYITHFTTNGILVQSGHETYIRNSFLGRHIIAGEDKNERDFSGTGISLQGNDNAVTDVAILSAAIGLMVTVSSRFFKLTNISAVHCYNKASGFGGTGIYLKLPSFSIVAEDPVQLHISSSFFLGDANIAPKSKNGVVNGVDIVDQVIVDKNIARGMKLTATVAKMSMQGNGTSWSVDFNNVLLFPNLIKNVQYSLSSKGSSFPNALRNVSENCVVIETNEAVVVNQSALS
;
A
#
# COMPACT_ATOMS: atom_id res chain seq x y z
N MET A 1 -20.85 -0.39 5.54
CA MET A 1 -19.77 0.62 5.65
C MET A 1 -19.91 1.57 4.46
N VAL A 2 -20.43 2.79 4.66
CA VAL A 2 -20.36 3.82 3.61
C VAL A 2 -18.94 4.36 3.64
N MET A 3 -18.10 3.87 2.74
CA MET A 3 -16.77 4.41 2.50
C MET A 3 -16.97 5.84 1.97
N ARG A 4 -16.94 6.84 2.87
CA ARG A 4 -17.06 8.24 2.48
C ARG A 4 -15.92 8.52 1.52
N ARG A 5 -16.23 8.77 0.23
CA ARG A 5 -15.23 9.06 -0.80
C ARG A 5 -14.33 10.20 -0.31
N LEU A 6 -13.09 9.86 0.05
CA LEU A 6 -12.08 10.81 0.50
C LEU A 6 -11.46 11.49 -0.73
N ILE A 7 -12.27 12.32 -1.41
CA ILE A 7 -11.84 13.11 -2.56
C ILE A 7 -10.93 14.24 -2.04
N TRP A 8 -9.67 13.90 -1.76
CA TRP A 8 -8.63 14.85 -1.41
C TRP A 8 -7.79 15.12 -2.66
N THR A 9 -7.97 16.30 -3.24
CA THR A 9 -7.07 16.82 -4.27
C THR A 9 -5.72 17.15 -3.66
N PHE A 10 -4.86 16.15 -3.56
CA PHE A 10 -3.42 16.37 -3.67
C PHE A 10 -3.18 16.97 -5.06
N SER A 11 -2.51 18.12 -5.15
CA SER A 11 -2.16 18.77 -6.43
C SER A 11 -1.07 19.84 -6.26
N SER A 12 -0.26 19.73 -5.20
CA SER A 12 0.81 20.68 -4.90
C SER A 12 2.16 19.98 -4.98
N ASN A 13 3.10 20.60 -5.69
CA ASN A 13 4.50 20.17 -5.78
C ASN A 13 5.36 20.83 -4.69
N ASN A 14 4.74 21.55 -3.73
CA ASN A 14 5.43 22.19 -2.62
C ASN A 14 5.55 21.24 -1.42
N TYR A 15 6.77 21.06 -0.92
CA TYR A 15 7.12 20.25 0.25
C TYR A 15 6.28 20.61 1.49
N ASP A 16 6.21 21.90 1.82
CA ASP A 16 5.52 22.43 3.02
C ASP A 16 3.99 22.25 2.96
N GLU A 17 3.43 22.02 1.77
CA GLU A 17 2.00 21.78 1.59
C GLU A 17 1.69 20.27 1.48
N ALA A 18 2.59 19.50 0.86
CA ALA A 18 2.43 18.07 0.68
C ALA A 18 2.67 17.29 1.99
N ILE A 19 3.84 17.43 2.63
CA ILE A 19 4.22 16.59 3.78
C ILE A 19 3.26 16.77 4.98
N PRO A 20 2.85 17.98 5.39
CA PRO A 20 1.85 18.14 6.46
C PRO A 20 0.45 17.60 6.09
N ARG A 21 0.05 17.64 4.81
CA ARG A 21 -1.20 16.99 4.34
C ARG A 21 -1.11 15.46 4.33
N LEU A 22 0.08 14.91 4.09
CA LEU A 22 0.33 13.47 4.16
C LEU A 22 0.32 12.99 5.61
N GLN A 23 0.91 13.75 6.53
CA GLN A 23 0.82 13.52 7.97
C GLN A 23 -0.63 13.57 8.46
N SER A 24 -1.44 14.54 8.01
CA SER A 24 -2.86 14.62 8.39
C SER A 24 -3.72 13.51 7.77
N PHE A 25 -3.40 13.07 6.54
CA PHE A 25 -4.00 11.88 5.92
C PHE A 25 -3.68 10.59 6.71
N LYS A 26 -2.42 10.34 7.08
CA LYS A 26 -2.00 9.23 7.96
C LYS A 26 -2.77 9.24 9.29
N ALA A 27 -2.89 10.42 9.90
CA ALA A 27 -3.67 10.65 11.11
C ALA A 27 -5.20 10.55 10.92
N SER A 28 -5.69 10.25 9.71
CA SER A 28 -7.10 9.91 9.44
C SER A 28 -7.31 8.40 9.26
N LEU A 29 -6.32 7.67 8.75
CA LEU A 29 -6.36 6.20 8.67
C LEU A 29 -6.27 5.58 10.08
N THR A 30 -5.17 5.87 10.79
CA THR A 30 -4.87 5.32 12.14
C THR A 30 -5.93 5.62 13.20
N ARG A 31 -6.80 6.60 12.98
CA ARG A 31 -7.89 6.96 13.90
C ARG A 31 -9.06 5.98 13.91
N HIS A 32 -9.11 5.00 13.02
CA HIS A 32 -10.22 4.04 12.91
C HIS A 32 -10.05 2.77 13.76
N ASP A 33 -8.84 2.41 14.17
CA ASP A 33 -8.56 1.16 14.91
C ASP A 33 -8.63 1.30 16.45
N SER A 34 -9.19 2.41 16.95
CA SER A 34 -9.33 2.72 18.38
C SER A 34 -10.43 1.90 19.08
N ILE A 35 -10.41 0.58 18.95
CA ILE A 35 -11.18 -0.32 19.83
C ILE A 35 -10.41 -0.45 21.16
N ALA A 36 -11.08 -0.08 22.25
CA ALA A 36 -10.42 0.27 23.51
C ALA A 36 -9.59 -0.88 24.13
N SER A 37 -8.28 -0.64 24.24
CA SER A 37 -7.40 -1.35 25.17
C SER A 37 -7.18 -0.48 26.40
N ALA A 38 -7.46 -1.00 27.60
CA ALA A 38 -7.35 -0.24 28.84
C ALA A 38 -5.86 0.02 29.22
N PRO A 39 -5.53 1.18 29.83
CA PRO A 39 -4.15 1.57 30.07
C PRO A 39 -3.48 0.74 31.18
N SER A 40 -2.60 -0.18 30.80
CA SER A 40 -1.73 -0.90 31.72
C SER A 40 -0.61 0.02 32.24
N SER A 41 -0.61 0.33 33.53
CA SER A 41 0.38 1.20 34.16
C SER A 41 1.75 0.52 34.31
N LEU A 42 2.64 0.75 33.34
CA LEU A 42 4.05 0.36 33.42
C LEU A 42 4.87 1.47 34.11
N SER A 43 5.72 1.07 35.06
CA SER A 43 6.56 1.97 35.85
C SER A 43 7.66 2.64 35.00
N PRO A 44 8.11 3.86 35.37
CA PRO A 44 9.08 4.61 34.57
C PRO A 44 10.45 3.90 34.56
N PHE A 45 10.87 3.45 33.39
CA PHE A 45 12.24 2.99 33.17
C PHE A 45 13.21 4.16 33.29
N SER A 46 14.34 3.93 33.96
CA SER A 46 15.41 4.91 34.14
C SER A 46 16.03 5.28 32.78
N THR A 47 16.15 6.57 32.52
CA THR A 47 16.77 7.12 31.31
C THR A 47 18.24 6.69 31.22
N PRO A 48 18.67 6.02 30.13
CA PRO A 48 20.08 5.77 29.90
C PRO A 48 20.85 7.09 29.83
N SER A 49 21.99 7.16 30.52
CA SER A 49 22.85 8.33 30.48
C SER A 49 23.39 8.52 29.06
N TYR A 50 22.88 9.51 28.34
CA TYR A 50 23.33 9.83 27.00
C TYR A 50 24.83 10.08 26.99
N ALA A 51 25.57 9.15 26.38
CA ALA A 51 26.92 9.44 25.92
C ALA A 51 26.82 10.67 25.01
N ARG A 52 27.72 11.64 25.22
CA ARG A 52 27.73 12.91 24.52
C ARG A 52 28.00 12.67 23.03
N CYS A 53 26.93 12.52 22.24
CA CYS A 53 27.05 12.48 20.79
C CYS A 53 27.74 13.77 20.34
N GLU A 54 28.86 13.61 19.62
CA GLU A 54 29.41 14.70 18.83
C GLU A 54 28.30 15.22 17.89
N PRO A 55 28.19 16.54 17.68
CA PRO A 55 27.09 17.11 16.92
C PRO A 55 27.07 16.52 15.51
N SER A 56 25.92 15.99 15.11
CA SER A 56 25.72 15.44 13.77
C SER A 56 26.12 16.49 12.74
N ARG A 57 26.98 16.11 11.79
CA ARG A 57 27.46 17.04 10.78
C ARG A 57 26.33 17.29 9.79
N VAL A 58 25.66 18.43 9.96
CA VAL A 58 24.58 18.89 9.08
C VAL A 58 25.19 19.69 7.93
N TYR A 59 25.15 19.10 6.73
CA TYR A 59 25.56 19.70 5.48
C TYR A 59 24.34 20.37 4.84
N ARG A 60 24.32 21.70 4.85
CA ARG A 60 23.26 22.52 4.24
C ARG A 60 23.55 22.71 2.77
N VAL A 61 22.66 22.27 1.88
CA VAL A 61 22.93 22.28 0.43
C VAL A 61 23.04 23.71 -0.14
N THR A 62 22.36 24.68 0.48
CA THR A 62 22.53 26.12 0.18
C THR A 62 23.96 26.61 0.42
N SER A 63 24.69 26.04 1.39
CA SER A 63 26.10 26.37 1.66
C SER A 63 27.06 25.84 0.59
N TYR A 64 26.57 24.98 -0.31
CA TYR A 64 27.27 24.52 -1.51
C TYR A 64 26.80 25.24 -2.78
N GLY A 65 25.93 26.25 -2.66
CA GLY A 65 25.40 27.04 -3.77
C GLY A 65 24.11 26.52 -4.40
N ALA A 66 23.40 25.59 -3.75
CA ALA A 66 22.11 25.11 -4.23
C ALA A 66 21.02 26.20 -4.12
N ASP A 67 20.17 26.32 -5.13
CA ASP A 67 19.06 27.28 -5.20
C ASP A 67 17.78 26.68 -4.59
N PRO A 68 17.36 27.11 -3.37
CA PRO A 68 16.18 26.56 -2.71
C PRO A 68 14.85 26.98 -3.36
N MET A 69 14.87 27.88 -4.34
CA MET A 69 13.70 28.31 -5.09
C MET A 69 13.52 27.51 -6.41
N GLY A 70 14.53 26.75 -6.83
CA GLY A 70 14.43 25.86 -7.99
C GLY A 70 14.33 26.58 -9.35
N ASN A 71 14.86 27.80 -9.44
CA ASN A 71 14.98 28.58 -10.67
C ASN A 71 16.22 28.18 -11.49
N SER A 72 17.24 27.66 -10.81
CA SER A 72 18.54 27.29 -11.38
C SER A 72 18.95 25.86 -10.97
N ASP A 73 19.78 25.21 -11.80
CA ASP A 73 20.25 23.85 -11.52
C ASP A 73 21.10 23.81 -10.25
N SER A 74 20.72 22.90 -9.35
CA SER A 74 21.40 22.66 -8.07
C SER A 74 22.18 21.35 -8.06
N THR A 75 22.28 20.64 -9.19
CA THR A 75 22.89 19.29 -9.26
C THR A 75 24.33 19.28 -8.72
N GLU A 76 25.19 20.21 -9.14
CA GLU A 76 26.59 20.22 -8.67
C GLU A 76 26.70 20.55 -7.18
N ALA A 77 25.87 21.48 -6.67
CA ALA A 77 25.85 21.85 -5.26
C ALA A 77 25.37 20.69 -4.37
N LEU A 78 24.35 19.94 -4.83
CA LEU A 78 23.87 18.73 -4.17
C LEU A 78 24.96 17.65 -4.17
N LEU A 79 25.60 17.37 -5.30
CA LEU A 79 26.69 16.39 -5.38
C LEU A 79 27.89 16.80 -4.51
N ALA A 80 28.26 18.08 -4.46
CA ALA A 80 29.33 18.59 -3.62
C ALA A 80 28.99 18.51 -2.11
N ALA A 81 27.72 18.70 -1.72
CA ALA A 81 27.27 18.47 -0.35
C ALA A 81 27.35 16.99 0.04
N ILE A 82 26.94 16.08 -0.86
CA ILE A 82 27.02 14.62 -0.65
C ILE A 82 28.48 14.15 -0.58
N GLU A 83 29.36 14.66 -1.44
CA GLU A 83 30.80 14.34 -1.41
C GLU A 83 31.49 14.93 -0.17
N GLY A 84 31.08 16.14 0.26
CA GLY A 84 31.54 16.79 1.49
C GLY A 84 31.14 16.04 2.76
N ALA A 85 29.97 15.39 2.76
CA ALA A 85 29.54 14.47 3.80
C ALA A 85 30.32 13.15 3.74
N ALA A 86 30.41 12.53 2.56
CA ALA A 86 31.08 11.25 2.32
C ALA A 86 32.55 11.19 2.77
N LYS A 87 33.24 12.34 2.84
CA LYS A 87 34.63 12.48 3.33
C LYS A 87 34.78 12.36 4.87
N GLY A 88 33.70 12.18 5.62
CA GLY A 88 33.73 11.98 7.08
C GLY A 88 34.12 10.56 7.52
N PRO A 89 34.98 10.37 8.53
CA PRO A 89 35.29 9.04 9.05
C PRO A 89 34.06 8.42 9.74
N ASN A 90 33.63 7.24 9.27
CA ASN A 90 32.48 6.46 9.78
C ASN A 90 31.11 7.19 9.74
N LEU A 91 31.04 8.36 9.11
CA LEU A 91 29.96 9.37 9.04
C LEU A 91 29.28 9.83 10.34
N GLY A 92 29.08 8.97 11.34
CA GLY A 92 28.46 9.33 12.62
C GLY A 92 26.99 9.74 12.52
N GLY A 93 26.28 9.36 11.45
CA GLY A 93 24.96 9.90 11.13
C GLY A 93 25.07 11.32 10.55
N ALA A 94 25.86 11.48 9.49
CA ALA A 94 25.95 12.74 8.76
C ALA A 94 24.61 13.04 8.06
N GLN A 95 24.19 14.30 8.04
CA GLN A 95 22.86 14.71 7.60
C GLN A 95 22.98 15.77 6.51
N ILE A 96 22.30 15.57 5.39
CA ILE A 96 22.22 16.53 4.28
C ILE A 96 20.83 17.14 4.30
N SER A 97 20.78 18.38 4.77
CA SER A 97 19.55 19.13 4.95
C SER A 97 19.21 19.89 3.68
N LEU A 98 18.02 19.63 3.14
CA LEU A 98 17.43 20.40 2.04
C LEU A 98 16.68 21.66 2.54
N GLU A 99 16.52 21.85 3.85
CA GLU A 99 16.07 23.11 4.47
C GLU A 99 14.65 23.56 4.06
N GLY A 100 13.80 22.63 3.60
CA GLY A 100 12.46 22.89 3.04
C GLY A 100 12.48 23.34 1.56
N GLY A 101 13.66 23.64 1.00
CA GLY A 101 13.82 24.16 -0.35
C GLY A 101 13.41 23.17 -1.45
N SER A 102 13.17 23.72 -2.65
CA SER A 102 12.83 22.98 -3.86
C SER A 102 13.95 23.12 -4.88
N TYR A 103 14.70 22.04 -5.10
CA TYR A 103 15.92 22.06 -5.88
C TYR A 103 15.72 21.43 -7.25
N LEU A 104 16.03 22.20 -8.29
CA LEU A 104 16.04 21.72 -9.67
C LEU A 104 17.29 20.87 -9.93
N ILE A 105 17.14 19.73 -10.59
CA ILE A 105 18.26 18.88 -11.04
C ILE A 105 18.16 18.52 -12.53
N ILE A 106 19.30 18.42 -13.19
CA ILE A 106 19.42 18.09 -14.62
C ILE A 106 19.84 16.64 -14.90
N ARG A 107 20.35 15.92 -13.89
CA ARG A 107 20.74 14.49 -13.98
C ARG A 107 20.65 13.80 -12.61
N SER A 108 20.80 12.48 -12.58
CA SER A 108 20.74 11.66 -11.37
C SER A 108 21.75 12.05 -10.30
N LEU A 109 21.28 12.14 -9.05
CA LEU A 109 22.14 12.27 -7.87
C LEU A 109 22.73 10.89 -7.53
N LYS A 110 23.82 10.54 -8.23
CA LYS A 110 24.60 9.33 -8.02
C LYS A 110 25.90 9.66 -7.29
N LEU A 111 26.15 9.01 -6.15
CA LEU A 111 27.45 9.12 -5.48
C LEU A 111 28.52 8.31 -6.25
N LEU A 112 29.78 8.76 -6.21
CA LEU A 112 30.92 8.10 -6.89
C LEU A 112 31.94 7.48 -5.90
N VAL A 113 31.66 7.55 -4.59
CA VAL A 113 32.55 7.12 -3.50
C VAL A 113 31.98 5.88 -2.81
N ALA A 114 32.53 4.71 -3.13
CA ALA A 114 32.12 3.44 -2.54
C ALA A 114 32.54 3.31 -1.06
N GLY A 115 31.83 2.46 -0.30
CA GLY A 115 32.12 2.21 1.12
C GLY A 115 31.55 3.27 2.09
N VAL A 116 30.72 4.18 1.59
CA VAL A 116 30.07 5.24 2.38
C VAL A 116 28.72 4.74 2.94
N GLY A 117 28.49 4.97 4.23
CA GLY A 117 27.27 4.55 4.91
C GLY A 117 27.01 5.31 6.22
N ASN A 118 25.76 5.29 6.70
CA ASN A 118 25.22 6.17 7.75
C ASN A 118 25.12 7.65 7.31
N LEU A 119 24.63 7.86 6.09
CA LEU A 119 24.31 9.18 5.53
C LEU A 119 22.78 9.33 5.41
N MET A 120 22.24 10.46 5.88
CA MET A 120 20.81 10.76 5.77
C MET A 120 20.59 12.00 4.89
N ILE A 121 19.70 11.94 3.89
CA ILE A 121 19.26 13.13 3.13
C ILE A 121 17.80 13.42 3.47
N HIS A 122 17.48 14.68 3.80
CA HIS A 122 16.16 15.00 4.36
C HIS A 122 15.63 16.42 4.13
N GLY A 123 14.29 16.53 4.17
CA GLY A 123 13.54 17.76 4.41
C GLY A 123 13.50 18.74 3.25
N GLY A 124 12.94 18.35 2.10
CA GLY A 124 12.72 19.26 0.95
C GLY A 124 12.26 18.58 -0.34
N THR A 125 12.20 19.33 -1.44
CA THR A 125 11.87 18.83 -2.78
C THR A 125 13.12 18.67 -3.66
N LYS A 126 13.25 17.54 -4.36
CA LYS A 126 14.16 17.33 -5.49
C LYS A 126 13.31 17.22 -6.77
N ARG A 127 13.49 18.12 -7.76
CA ARG A 127 12.67 18.18 -9.00
C ARG A 127 13.51 18.01 -10.27
N ALA A 128 13.13 17.09 -11.14
CA ALA A 128 13.70 16.96 -12.48
C ALA A 128 13.42 18.19 -13.35
N SER A 129 14.44 18.65 -14.07
CA SER A 129 14.29 19.67 -15.13
C SER A 129 13.54 19.13 -16.35
N ASP A 130 13.10 20.03 -17.23
CA ASP A 130 12.39 19.64 -18.44
C ASP A 130 13.27 18.86 -19.45
N ASN A 131 14.60 18.88 -19.28
CA ASN A 131 15.58 18.16 -20.09
C ASN A 131 16.17 16.91 -19.38
N TYR A 132 15.54 16.43 -18.31
CA TYR A 132 16.03 15.30 -17.52
C TYR A 132 16.02 13.96 -18.33
N PRO A 133 17.01 13.06 -18.14
CA PRO A 133 17.04 11.77 -18.84
C PRO A 133 15.79 10.91 -18.59
N GLU A 134 15.26 10.27 -19.64
CA GLU A 134 14.02 9.48 -19.57
C GLU A 134 14.18 8.13 -18.85
N ASP A 135 15.43 7.67 -18.67
CA ASP A 135 15.86 6.46 -17.99
C ASP A 135 16.53 6.71 -16.63
N GLY A 136 16.84 7.98 -16.30
CA GLY A 136 17.52 8.37 -15.07
C GLY A 136 16.61 8.33 -13.83
N TYR A 137 17.21 8.25 -12.65
CA TYR A 137 16.49 8.32 -11.36
C TYR A 137 16.90 9.58 -10.58
N ILE A 138 15.95 10.26 -9.93
CA ILE A 138 16.23 11.46 -9.10
C ILE A 138 17.37 11.18 -8.10
N ILE A 139 17.36 10.00 -7.49
CA ILE A 139 18.43 9.48 -6.61
C ILE A 139 18.87 8.11 -7.10
N ASP A 140 20.18 7.88 -7.19
CA ASP A 140 20.76 6.57 -7.53
C ASP A 140 21.76 6.10 -6.46
N LEU A 141 21.26 5.31 -5.51
CA LEU A 141 21.95 4.81 -4.33
C LEU A 141 22.86 3.60 -4.61
N SER A 142 23.43 3.52 -5.81
CA SER A 142 24.03 2.28 -6.34
C SER A 142 25.58 2.34 -6.41
N PRO A 143 26.34 1.68 -5.49
CA PRO A 143 25.93 0.91 -4.31
C PRO A 143 26.34 1.58 -2.98
N PHE A 144 25.38 2.15 -2.25
CA PHE A 144 25.62 2.97 -1.05
C PHE A 144 24.60 2.70 0.07
N LEU A 145 24.98 2.95 1.32
CA LEU A 145 24.10 2.79 2.50
C LEU A 145 23.59 4.19 2.93
N MET A 146 22.55 4.69 2.27
CA MET A 146 21.92 5.98 2.61
C MET A 146 20.49 5.79 3.07
N ASP A 147 20.05 6.66 3.97
CA ASP A 147 18.66 6.81 4.38
C ASP A 147 18.08 8.10 3.77
N GLU A 148 16.97 7.96 3.05
CA GLU A 148 16.23 9.10 2.49
C GLU A 148 14.93 9.26 3.31
N THR A 149 14.76 10.41 3.99
CA THR A 149 13.59 10.67 4.84
C THR A 149 12.98 12.05 4.59
N ASP A 150 11.66 12.16 4.62
CA ASP A 150 10.95 13.45 4.52
C ASP A 150 11.32 14.20 3.22
N LEU A 151 11.10 13.56 2.06
CA LEU A 151 11.42 14.12 0.75
C LEU A 151 10.23 14.10 -0.21
N LEU A 152 10.12 15.15 -1.02
CA LEU A 152 9.28 15.17 -2.21
C LEU A 152 10.19 14.99 -3.44
N LEU A 153 9.98 13.93 -4.21
CA LEU A 153 10.72 13.67 -5.44
C LEU A 153 9.78 13.87 -6.63
N ASP A 154 9.98 14.93 -7.39
CA ASP A 154 9.20 15.23 -8.60
C ASP A 154 10.00 14.87 -9.84
N SER A 155 9.61 13.77 -10.49
CA SER A 155 10.29 13.26 -11.68
C SER A 155 9.88 13.98 -12.98
N ASN A 156 8.98 14.97 -12.91
CA ASN A 156 8.57 15.83 -14.03
C ASN A 156 8.17 15.08 -15.32
N TYR A 157 7.51 13.92 -15.18
CA TYR A 157 7.13 13.01 -16.26
C TYR A 157 8.32 12.47 -17.08
N ARG A 158 9.49 12.31 -16.45
CA ARG A 158 10.68 11.65 -17.00
C ARG A 158 11.27 10.69 -15.95
N GLY A 159 12.02 9.67 -16.38
CA GLY A 159 12.82 8.84 -15.47
C GLY A 159 12.07 8.08 -14.38
N GLY A 160 12.69 7.98 -13.21
CA GLY A 160 12.16 7.35 -12.00
C GLY A 160 12.54 8.12 -10.72
N GLY A 161 11.98 7.71 -9.58
CA GLY A 161 12.26 8.37 -8.29
C GLY A 161 13.58 7.93 -7.67
N ILE A 162 13.60 6.76 -7.06
CA ILE A 162 14.78 6.21 -6.36
C ILE A 162 15.22 4.90 -7.01
N SER A 163 16.52 4.78 -7.28
CA SER A 163 17.20 3.54 -7.68
C SER A 163 18.11 3.06 -6.55
N VAL A 164 17.97 1.79 -6.16
CA VAL A 164 18.76 1.12 -5.11
C VAL A 164 19.33 -0.17 -5.69
N ILE A 165 20.57 -0.15 -6.20
CA ILE A 165 21.18 -1.29 -6.88
C ILE A 165 22.46 -1.78 -6.18
N ASN A 166 22.48 -3.07 -5.80
CA ASN A 166 23.56 -3.73 -5.06
C ASN A 166 23.85 -3.12 -3.66
N SER A 167 22.85 -2.49 -3.04
CA SER A 167 22.97 -1.88 -1.70
C SER A 167 22.52 -2.83 -0.58
N LEU A 168 22.81 -2.43 0.66
CA LEU A 168 22.30 -3.08 1.87
C LEU A 168 21.66 -2.00 2.77
N ARG A 169 20.72 -2.37 3.63
CA ARG A 169 20.27 -1.54 4.78
C ARG A 169 19.88 -0.11 4.40
N THR A 170 19.10 0.02 3.33
CA THR A 170 18.61 1.30 2.81
C THR A 170 17.21 1.59 3.37
N SER A 171 17.03 2.67 4.13
CA SER A 171 15.69 3.14 4.51
C SER A 171 15.18 4.22 3.53
N ILE A 172 13.94 4.07 3.07
CA ILE A 172 13.17 5.09 2.36
C ILE A 172 11.92 5.37 3.21
N ASP A 173 11.86 6.54 3.84
CA ASP A 173 10.82 6.89 4.83
C ASP A 173 10.12 8.21 4.53
N ASN A 174 8.82 8.28 4.82
CA ASN A 174 7.97 9.47 4.63
C ASN A 174 8.17 10.21 3.28
N CYS A 175 8.53 9.48 2.22
CA CYS A 175 8.81 10.07 0.91
C CYS A 175 7.53 10.22 0.08
N TYR A 176 7.45 11.27 -0.73
CA TYR A 176 6.39 11.51 -1.71
C TYR A 176 6.98 11.54 -3.12
N ILE A 177 6.73 10.50 -3.92
CA ILE A 177 7.41 10.26 -5.19
C ILE A 177 6.39 10.41 -6.33
N THR A 178 6.54 11.49 -7.11
CA THR A 178 5.58 11.90 -8.13
C THR A 178 6.17 11.89 -9.55
N HIS A 179 5.28 11.79 -10.53
CA HIS A 179 5.55 12.01 -11.96
C HIS A 179 6.65 11.13 -12.57
N PHE A 180 6.91 9.94 -12.02
CA PHE A 180 7.83 8.96 -12.63
C PHE A 180 7.24 8.33 -13.90
N THR A 181 8.08 7.99 -14.89
CA THR A 181 7.64 7.23 -16.07
C THR A 181 7.98 5.75 -16.00
N THR A 182 9.10 5.40 -15.34
CA THR A 182 9.63 4.05 -15.25
C THR A 182 9.23 3.35 -13.95
N ASN A 183 9.97 3.56 -12.86
CA ASN A 183 9.65 3.09 -11.51
C ASN A 183 9.68 4.27 -10.52
N GLY A 184 8.72 4.33 -9.60
CA GLY A 184 8.78 5.26 -8.47
C GLY A 184 9.95 4.91 -7.54
N ILE A 185 10.05 3.64 -7.14
CA ILE A 185 11.23 3.05 -6.51
C ILE A 185 11.62 1.77 -7.24
N LEU A 186 12.89 1.65 -7.62
CA LEU A 186 13.52 0.41 -8.07
C LEU A 186 14.52 -0.07 -7.00
N VAL A 187 14.35 -1.31 -6.52
CA VAL A 187 15.35 -2.03 -5.73
C VAL A 187 15.80 -3.22 -6.56
N GLN A 188 17.09 -3.37 -6.84
CA GLN A 188 17.63 -4.43 -7.69
C GLN A 188 18.92 -5.02 -7.12
N SER A 189 18.98 -6.35 -6.99
CA SER A 189 20.00 -6.99 -6.14
C SER A 189 19.95 -6.43 -4.70
N GLY A 190 20.96 -6.72 -3.89
CA GLY A 190 20.99 -6.26 -2.49
C GLY A 190 19.98 -6.95 -1.58
N HIS A 191 20.06 -6.60 -0.30
CA HIS A 191 19.26 -7.13 0.81
C HIS A 191 18.86 -5.99 1.78
N GLU A 192 17.88 -6.22 2.64
CA GLU A 192 17.56 -5.33 3.77
C GLU A 192 17.15 -3.90 3.35
N THR A 193 16.38 -3.72 2.26
CA THR A 193 15.77 -2.41 1.92
C THR A 193 14.39 -2.27 2.57
N TYR A 194 14.18 -1.16 3.26
CA TYR A 194 12.94 -0.86 3.99
C TYR A 194 12.26 0.38 3.39
N ILE A 195 11.13 0.17 2.71
CA ILE A 195 10.30 1.25 2.16
C ILE A 195 9.09 1.42 3.07
N ARG A 196 8.99 2.56 3.75
CA ARG A 196 8.03 2.76 4.83
C ARG A 196 7.34 4.13 4.75
N ASN A 197 6.10 4.20 5.22
CA ASN A 197 5.32 5.43 5.37
C ASN A 197 5.18 6.33 4.12
N SER A 198 5.42 5.79 2.92
CA SER A 198 5.69 6.56 1.69
C SER A 198 4.56 6.53 0.68
N PHE A 199 4.51 7.53 -0.20
CA PHE A 199 3.41 7.78 -1.12
C PHE A 199 3.94 7.93 -2.54
N LEU A 200 3.33 7.24 -3.49
CA LEU A 200 3.83 7.19 -4.87
C LEU A 200 2.69 7.39 -5.87
N GLY A 201 2.90 8.21 -6.90
CA GLY A 201 1.95 8.33 -8.00
C GLY A 201 2.55 8.96 -9.25
N ARG A 202 2.42 8.29 -10.40
CA ARG A 202 2.77 8.89 -11.71
C ARG A 202 1.93 10.15 -11.98
N HIS A 203 0.67 10.15 -11.57
CA HIS A 203 -0.25 11.29 -11.64
C HIS A 203 -0.86 11.52 -10.26
N ILE A 204 -0.74 12.73 -9.72
CA ILE A 204 -1.33 13.00 -8.41
C ILE A 204 -2.84 13.24 -8.55
N ILE A 205 -3.63 12.28 -8.07
CA ILE A 205 -5.08 12.20 -8.28
C ILE A 205 -5.84 11.81 -7.00
N ALA A 206 -7.15 12.08 -7.01
CA ALA A 206 -8.10 11.70 -5.96
C ALA A 206 -9.06 10.57 -6.40
N GLY A 207 -8.71 9.85 -7.49
CA GLY A 207 -9.63 9.00 -8.26
C GLY A 207 -10.34 9.74 -9.40
N GLU A 208 -11.03 8.98 -10.26
CA GLU A 208 -11.84 9.46 -11.40
C GLU A 208 -11.08 10.32 -12.44
N ASP A 209 -9.77 10.07 -12.62
CA ASP A 209 -9.00 10.64 -13.73
C ASP A 209 -9.50 10.08 -15.08
N LYS A 210 -9.78 10.97 -16.03
CA LYS A 210 -10.22 10.61 -17.39
C LYS A 210 -9.14 9.83 -18.15
N ASN A 211 -7.88 10.03 -17.77
CA ASN A 211 -6.69 9.44 -18.39
C ASN A 211 -6.16 8.22 -17.60
N GLU A 212 -6.89 7.71 -16.60
CA GLU A 212 -6.49 6.53 -15.80
C GLU A 212 -6.15 5.32 -16.69
N ARG A 213 -6.81 5.20 -17.85
CA ARG A 213 -6.57 4.18 -18.88
C ARG A 213 -5.17 4.23 -19.49
N ASP A 214 -4.49 5.36 -19.43
CA ASP A 214 -3.16 5.58 -19.99
C ASP A 214 -2.06 5.57 -18.91
N PHE A 215 -2.44 5.34 -17.65
CA PHE A 215 -1.50 5.15 -16.55
C PHE A 215 -0.55 3.99 -16.86
N SER A 216 0.73 4.27 -16.64
CA SER A 216 1.91 3.50 -17.04
C SER A 216 2.99 3.59 -15.94
N GLY A 217 4.08 2.85 -16.09
CA GLY A 217 5.11 2.71 -15.05
C GLY A 217 4.71 1.82 -13.88
N THR A 218 5.66 1.60 -12.96
CA THR A 218 5.49 0.79 -11.73
C THR A 218 5.70 1.68 -10.50
N GLY A 219 4.88 1.54 -9.46
CA GLY A 219 5.10 2.27 -8.20
C GLY A 219 6.39 1.81 -7.50
N ILE A 220 6.44 0.55 -7.08
CA ILE A 220 7.62 -0.06 -6.45
C ILE A 220 8.00 -1.36 -7.17
N SER A 221 9.29 -1.53 -7.48
CA SER A 221 9.83 -2.69 -8.21
C SER A 221 10.94 -3.36 -7.37
N LEU A 222 10.66 -4.55 -6.83
CA LEU A 222 11.54 -5.31 -5.92
C LEU A 222 12.20 -6.50 -6.63
N GLN A 223 13.41 -6.26 -7.13
CA GLN A 223 14.29 -7.18 -7.85
C GLN A 223 15.53 -7.59 -7.00
N GLY A 224 15.50 -7.33 -5.68
CA GLY A 224 16.42 -7.86 -4.66
C GLY A 224 15.71 -8.77 -3.66
N ASN A 225 16.44 -9.37 -2.71
CA ASN A 225 15.88 -10.21 -1.64
C ASN A 225 15.72 -9.43 -0.33
N ASP A 226 15.02 -9.99 0.65
CA ASP A 226 15.00 -9.54 2.05
C ASP A 226 14.59 -8.08 2.25
N ASN A 227 13.49 -7.68 1.60
CA ASN A 227 12.96 -6.32 1.61
C ASN A 227 11.64 -6.22 2.39
N ALA A 228 11.32 -5.03 2.90
CA ALA A 228 10.04 -4.74 3.51
C ALA A 228 9.38 -3.50 2.89
N VAL A 229 8.07 -3.59 2.64
CA VAL A 229 7.24 -2.44 2.24
C VAL A 229 6.07 -2.32 3.21
N THR A 230 6.06 -1.25 4.01
CA THR A 230 5.03 -1.02 5.04
C THR A 230 4.39 0.36 4.91
N ASP A 231 3.08 0.44 5.11
CA ASP A 231 2.38 1.74 5.26
C ASP A 231 2.52 2.65 4.02
N VAL A 232 2.49 2.04 2.84
CA VAL A 232 2.68 2.71 1.54
C VAL A 232 1.38 2.86 0.77
N ALA A 233 1.10 4.05 0.23
CA ALA A 233 0.00 4.28 -0.69
C ALA A 233 0.50 4.55 -2.11
N ILE A 234 -0.01 3.81 -3.09
CA ILE A 234 0.36 3.95 -4.51
C ILE A 234 -0.87 4.42 -5.28
N LEU A 235 -0.91 5.72 -5.56
CA LEU A 235 -2.09 6.46 -6.05
C LEU A 235 -2.29 6.35 -7.57
N SER A 236 -1.23 6.03 -8.33
CA SER A 236 -1.29 5.92 -9.80
C SER A 236 -0.02 5.28 -10.38
N ALA A 237 -0.22 4.22 -11.16
CA ALA A 237 0.77 3.45 -11.91
C ALA A 237 0.03 2.39 -12.75
N ALA A 238 0.66 1.76 -13.74
CA ALA A 238 0.10 0.53 -14.33
C ALA A 238 0.20 -0.64 -13.34
N ILE A 239 1.33 -0.78 -12.67
CA ILE A 239 1.53 -1.77 -11.60
C ILE A 239 1.82 -1.02 -10.29
N GLY A 240 1.09 -1.34 -9.22
CA GLY A 240 1.34 -0.76 -7.91
C GLY A 240 2.69 -1.20 -7.36
N LEU A 241 2.78 -2.46 -6.91
CA LEU A 241 4.00 -3.08 -6.38
C LEU A 241 4.31 -4.36 -7.16
N MET A 242 5.50 -4.44 -7.73
CA MET A 242 6.00 -5.62 -8.46
C MET A 242 7.16 -6.26 -7.70
N VAL A 243 7.09 -7.56 -7.40
CA VAL A 243 8.23 -8.34 -6.88
C VAL A 243 8.68 -9.31 -7.96
N THR A 244 9.95 -9.27 -8.38
CA THR A 244 10.48 -10.19 -9.42
C THR A 244 11.65 -11.00 -8.85
N VAL A 245 11.63 -12.33 -8.97
CA VAL A 245 12.81 -13.16 -8.63
C VAL A 245 13.73 -13.30 -9.83
N SER A 246 15.03 -13.25 -9.58
CA SER A 246 16.10 -13.51 -10.55
C SER A 246 17.00 -14.69 -10.15
N SER A 247 16.88 -15.18 -8.91
CA SER A 247 17.71 -16.24 -8.33
C SER A 247 16.87 -17.42 -7.83
N ARG A 248 17.52 -18.56 -7.56
CA ARG A 248 16.87 -19.78 -7.03
C ARG A 248 16.67 -19.75 -5.50
N PHE A 249 16.99 -18.64 -4.84
CA PHE A 249 16.96 -18.55 -3.38
C PHE A 249 15.62 -17.99 -2.89
N PHE A 250 15.21 -18.40 -1.69
CA PHE A 250 14.00 -17.89 -1.05
C PHE A 250 14.08 -16.37 -0.91
N LYS A 251 13.03 -15.66 -1.35
CA LYS A 251 12.82 -14.27 -0.95
C LYS A 251 12.00 -14.24 0.31
N LEU A 252 12.55 -13.68 1.38
CA LEU A 252 11.73 -13.06 2.39
C LEU A 252 11.37 -11.66 1.86
N THR A 253 10.08 -11.35 1.74
CA THR A 253 9.63 -9.99 1.38
C THR A 253 8.35 -9.71 2.13
N ASN A 254 8.41 -8.79 3.09
CA ASN A 254 7.25 -8.41 3.89
C ASN A 254 6.50 -7.28 3.21
N ILE A 255 5.18 -7.41 3.09
CA ILE A 255 4.28 -6.43 2.46
C ILE A 255 3.08 -6.27 3.39
N SER A 256 2.96 -5.12 4.07
CA SER A 256 1.89 -4.88 5.05
C SER A 256 1.35 -3.45 4.93
N ALA A 257 0.03 -3.27 5.09
CA ALA A 257 -0.61 -1.96 4.97
C ALA A 257 -0.30 -1.20 3.66
N VAL A 258 -0.05 -1.92 2.55
CA VAL A 258 0.16 -1.33 1.22
C VAL A 258 -1.17 -1.15 0.51
N HIS A 259 -1.51 0.10 0.17
CA HIS A 259 -2.76 0.45 -0.51
C HIS A 259 -2.50 0.82 -1.98
N CYS A 260 -2.88 -0.09 -2.88
CA CYS A 260 -2.80 0.12 -4.32
C CYS A 260 -4.07 0.80 -4.85
N TYR A 261 -4.06 2.13 -4.90
CA TYR A 261 -5.04 2.98 -5.60
C TYR A 261 -4.66 3.22 -7.07
N ASN A 262 -3.73 2.43 -7.61
CA ASN A 262 -3.28 2.55 -8.98
C ASN A 262 -4.36 2.12 -9.98
N LYS A 263 -4.03 2.18 -11.28
CA LYS A 263 -4.92 1.85 -12.40
C LYS A 263 -5.79 0.62 -12.13
N ALA A 264 -7.09 0.75 -12.32
CA ALA A 264 -8.05 -0.32 -12.08
C ALA A 264 -7.79 -1.55 -12.96
N SER A 265 -8.09 -2.74 -12.43
CA SER A 265 -7.95 -4.03 -13.14
C SER A 265 -8.71 -4.04 -14.47
N GLY A 266 -9.90 -3.42 -14.53
CA GLY A 266 -10.69 -3.26 -15.76
C GLY A 266 -10.05 -2.39 -16.86
N PHE A 267 -8.99 -1.64 -16.54
CA PHE A 267 -8.15 -0.92 -17.50
C PHE A 267 -6.77 -1.58 -17.69
N GLY A 268 -6.61 -2.82 -17.24
CA GLY A 268 -5.36 -3.59 -17.35
C GLY A 268 -4.29 -3.20 -16.32
N GLY A 269 -4.66 -2.49 -15.25
CA GLY A 269 -3.75 -2.26 -14.12
C GLY A 269 -3.62 -3.48 -13.21
N THR A 270 -2.64 -3.46 -12.31
CA THR A 270 -2.42 -4.51 -11.31
C THR A 270 -1.95 -3.91 -9.99
N GLY A 271 -2.59 -4.28 -8.88
CA GLY A 271 -2.20 -3.81 -7.54
C GLY A 271 -0.84 -4.36 -7.10
N ILE A 272 -0.82 -5.63 -6.72
CA ILE A 272 0.41 -6.37 -6.40
C ILE A 272 0.66 -7.44 -7.46
N TYR A 273 1.89 -7.51 -7.96
CA TYR A 273 2.37 -8.45 -8.98
C TYR A 273 3.64 -9.15 -8.48
N LEU A 274 3.53 -10.35 -7.91
CA LEU A 274 4.71 -11.17 -7.61
C LEU A 274 5.11 -11.91 -8.90
N LYS A 275 5.72 -11.15 -9.81
CA LYS A 275 6.13 -11.54 -11.16
C LYS A 275 7.18 -12.65 -11.14
N LEU A 276 6.69 -13.85 -11.39
CA LEU A 276 7.37 -14.99 -11.95
C LEU A 276 6.76 -15.20 -13.38
N PRO A 277 5.64 -15.95 -13.60
CA PRO A 277 4.55 -15.49 -14.53
C PRO A 277 3.10 -16.05 -14.25
N SER A 278 1.96 -15.34 -14.35
CA SER A 278 1.62 -13.91 -14.55
C SER A 278 0.16 -13.55 -14.08
N PHE A 279 -0.10 -12.30 -13.64
CA PHE A 279 -1.41 -11.56 -13.47
C PHE A 279 -2.27 -11.63 -12.15
N SER A 280 -2.41 -10.47 -11.46
CA SER A 280 -3.25 -10.03 -10.30
C SER A 280 -3.28 -10.82 -8.95
N ILE A 281 -2.94 -10.13 -7.84
CA ILE A 281 -2.27 -10.67 -6.60
C ILE A 281 -1.86 -12.12 -6.80
N VAL A 282 -0.81 -12.21 -7.57
CA VAL A 282 -0.27 -13.43 -8.11
C VAL A 282 0.87 -13.86 -7.24
N ALA A 283 0.95 -15.15 -7.00
CA ALA A 283 2.24 -15.83 -6.95
C ALA A 283 2.19 -16.98 -7.96
N GLU A 284 3.35 -17.28 -8.54
CA GLU A 284 3.44 -17.81 -9.89
C GLU A 284 4.46 -18.96 -9.95
N ASP A 285 4.02 -20.20 -9.76
CA ASP A 285 4.86 -21.28 -9.19
C ASP A 285 5.38 -20.99 -7.75
N PRO A 286 4.52 -20.57 -6.79
CA PRO A 286 4.95 -20.33 -5.41
C PRO A 286 5.33 -21.65 -4.71
N VAL A 287 6.38 -21.57 -3.89
CA VAL A 287 6.78 -22.62 -2.93
C VAL A 287 6.12 -22.39 -1.57
N GLN A 288 5.94 -21.13 -1.20
CA GLN A 288 5.15 -20.68 -0.06
C GLN A 288 4.60 -19.27 -0.36
N LEU A 289 3.33 -19.04 -0.05
CA LEU A 289 2.66 -17.74 -0.15
C LEU A 289 1.57 -17.67 0.93
N HIS A 290 1.67 -16.72 1.84
CA HIS A 290 0.61 -16.44 2.80
C HIS A 290 -0.01 -15.07 2.48
N ILE A 291 -1.26 -15.06 2.04
CA ILE A 291 -2.06 -13.84 1.89
C ILE A 291 -3.18 -13.92 2.93
N SER A 292 -3.16 -12.98 3.88
CA SER A 292 -4.14 -12.90 4.96
C SER A 292 -4.82 -11.53 4.98
N SER A 293 -6.04 -11.49 5.53
CA SER A 293 -6.66 -10.25 6.05
C SER A 293 -6.77 -9.10 5.05
N SER A 294 -6.83 -9.37 3.74
CA SER A 294 -6.88 -8.35 2.70
C SER A 294 -8.33 -8.04 2.31
N PHE A 295 -8.57 -6.80 1.92
CA PHE A 295 -9.88 -6.29 1.55
C PHE A 295 -9.96 -6.03 0.05
N PHE A 296 -10.88 -6.70 -0.62
CA PHE A 296 -11.11 -6.61 -2.07
C PHE A 296 -12.46 -5.96 -2.36
N LEU A 297 -12.42 -4.88 -3.15
CA LEU A 297 -13.57 -4.06 -3.51
C LEU A 297 -13.71 -4.03 -5.04
N GLY A 298 -14.91 -4.33 -5.54
CA GLY A 298 -15.13 -4.48 -6.98
C GLY A 298 -14.37 -5.69 -7.54
N ASP A 299 -13.88 -5.57 -8.77
CA ASP A 299 -13.28 -6.68 -9.56
C ASP A 299 -11.86 -7.07 -9.10
N ALA A 300 -11.48 -6.73 -7.86
CA ALA A 300 -10.16 -7.01 -7.31
C ALA A 300 -10.08 -8.47 -6.81
N ASN A 301 -9.02 -9.19 -7.22
CA ASN A 301 -8.89 -10.63 -6.99
C ASN A 301 -7.46 -11.05 -6.61
N ILE A 302 -7.37 -12.26 -6.04
CA ILE A 302 -6.14 -13.03 -5.88
C ILE A 302 -6.19 -14.14 -6.93
N ALA A 303 -5.15 -14.30 -7.75
CA ALA A 303 -5.09 -15.33 -8.78
C ALA A 303 -3.76 -16.11 -8.70
N PRO A 304 -3.60 -17.11 -7.81
CA PRO A 304 -2.41 -17.96 -7.82
C PRO A 304 -2.32 -18.70 -9.16
N LYS A 305 -1.13 -18.70 -9.78
CA LYS A 305 -0.91 -19.34 -11.08
C LYS A 305 0.31 -20.24 -11.08
N SER A 306 0.44 -21.02 -12.14
CA SER A 306 1.58 -21.87 -12.37
C SER A 306 1.93 -21.92 -13.85
N LYS A 307 3.24 -21.99 -14.14
CA LYS A 307 3.83 -22.24 -15.45
C LYS A 307 4.47 -23.62 -15.53
N ASN A 308 4.94 -24.16 -14.40
CA ASN A 308 5.60 -25.47 -14.32
C ASN A 308 4.69 -26.59 -13.76
N GLY A 309 3.40 -26.31 -13.52
CA GLY A 309 2.40 -27.26 -13.02
C GLY A 309 2.39 -27.45 -11.48
N VAL A 310 3.09 -26.60 -10.73
CA VAL A 310 3.23 -26.69 -9.27
C VAL A 310 2.78 -25.38 -8.61
N VAL A 311 1.85 -25.48 -7.68
CA VAL A 311 1.49 -24.43 -6.71
C VAL A 311 1.58 -25.08 -5.34
N ASN A 312 2.44 -24.59 -4.45
CA ASN A 312 2.68 -25.21 -3.15
C ASN A 312 2.72 -24.16 -2.03
N GLY A 313 2.35 -24.56 -0.80
CA GLY A 313 2.36 -23.71 0.38
C GLY A 313 1.56 -22.41 0.25
N VAL A 314 0.45 -22.41 -0.51
CA VAL A 314 -0.38 -21.22 -0.72
C VAL A 314 -1.56 -21.20 0.25
N ASP A 315 -1.46 -20.34 1.25
CA ASP A 315 -2.51 -20.05 2.22
C ASP A 315 -3.17 -18.70 1.89
N ILE A 316 -4.47 -18.74 1.56
CA ILE A 316 -5.29 -17.55 1.32
C ILE A 316 -6.40 -17.54 2.37
N VAL A 317 -6.19 -16.77 3.45
CA VAL A 317 -7.01 -16.80 4.67
C VAL A 317 -7.64 -15.43 4.97
N ASP A 318 -8.79 -15.43 5.65
CA ASP A 318 -9.45 -14.22 6.20
C ASP A 318 -9.67 -13.07 5.21
N GLN A 319 -9.95 -13.40 3.94
CA GLN A 319 -10.15 -12.44 2.87
C GLN A 319 -11.57 -11.87 2.86
N VAL A 320 -11.70 -10.55 2.75
CA VAL A 320 -12.99 -9.86 2.68
C VAL A 320 -13.25 -9.42 1.23
N ILE A 321 -14.16 -10.11 0.55
CA ILE A 321 -14.58 -9.82 -0.83
C ILE A 321 -15.99 -9.22 -0.82
N VAL A 322 -16.12 -7.95 -1.22
CA VAL A 322 -17.39 -7.22 -1.24
C VAL A 322 -17.95 -7.12 -2.66
N ASP A 323 -18.76 -8.10 -3.02
CA ASP A 323 -19.34 -8.27 -4.37
C ASP A 323 -20.65 -7.46 -4.61
N LYS A 324 -21.26 -6.85 -3.56
CA LYS A 324 -22.52 -6.05 -3.67
C LYS A 324 -22.21 -4.65 -4.22
N ASN A 325 -21.63 -4.61 -5.40
CA ASN A 325 -21.51 -3.40 -6.20
C ASN A 325 -22.90 -2.99 -6.71
N ILE A 326 -23.20 -1.69 -6.82
CA ILE A 326 -24.53 -1.18 -7.19
C ILE A 326 -24.41 -0.35 -8.47
N ALA A 327 -24.57 -1.02 -9.61
CA ALA A 327 -24.65 -0.41 -10.93
C ALA A 327 -26.10 -0.04 -11.29
N ARG A 328 -26.28 1.10 -11.98
CA ARG A 328 -27.61 1.65 -12.32
C ARG A 328 -28.33 0.78 -13.36
N GLY A 329 -29.20 -0.11 -12.91
CA GLY A 329 -30.08 -0.94 -13.74
C GLY A 329 -30.03 -2.45 -13.46
N MET A 330 -29.17 -2.91 -12.54
CA MET A 330 -29.02 -4.34 -12.20
C MET A 330 -29.70 -4.73 -10.88
N LYS A 331 -29.84 -6.03 -10.65
CA LYS A 331 -30.21 -6.64 -9.36
C LYS A 331 -28.95 -6.95 -8.52
N LEU A 332 -29.15 -7.42 -7.29
CA LEU A 332 -28.24 -7.19 -6.15
C LEU A 332 -27.57 -8.50 -5.64
N THR A 333 -26.31 -8.77 -6.00
CA THR A 333 -25.57 -10.05 -5.78
C THR A 333 -24.32 -9.91 -4.88
N ALA A 334 -24.04 -10.85 -3.94
CA ALA A 334 -22.74 -11.01 -3.22
C ALA A 334 -22.68 -12.16 -2.21
N THR A 335 -21.45 -12.44 -1.78
CA THR A 335 -20.99 -13.11 -0.54
C THR A 335 -21.85 -12.97 0.73
N VAL A 336 -22.72 -11.95 0.88
CA VAL A 336 -23.65 -11.78 2.00
C VAL A 336 -25.04 -11.37 1.49
N ALA A 337 -26.12 -11.97 2.01
CA ALA A 337 -27.51 -11.75 1.60
C ALA A 337 -28.46 -11.57 2.80
N LYS A 338 -29.68 -11.06 2.56
CA LYS A 338 -30.76 -10.94 3.56
C LYS A 338 -32.13 -11.13 2.91
N MET A 339 -33.07 -11.76 3.63
CA MET A 339 -34.44 -12.04 3.16
C MET A 339 -35.40 -12.14 4.36
N SER A 340 -36.72 -12.02 4.12
CA SER A 340 -37.74 -12.06 5.19
C SER A 340 -39.10 -12.58 4.71
N MET A 341 -39.83 -13.29 5.58
CA MET A 341 -41.13 -13.90 5.28
C MET A 341 -42.10 -13.82 6.49
N GLN A 342 -43.41 -13.89 6.23
CA GLN A 342 -44.48 -13.89 7.25
C GLN A 342 -45.39 -15.12 7.05
N GLY A 343 -46.06 -15.63 8.09
CA GLY A 343 -47.01 -16.74 7.93
C GLY A 343 -47.45 -17.38 9.25
N ASN A 344 -48.47 -18.24 9.20
CA ASN A 344 -48.92 -19.05 10.34
C ASN A 344 -48.66 -20.53 10.05
N GLY A 345 -48.03 -21.26 10.98
CA GLY A 345 -47.67 -22.66 10.78
C GLY A 345 -46.55 -23.12 11.73
N THR A 346 -45.80 -24.13 11.27
CA THR A 346 -44.69 -24.76 12.02
C THR A 346 -43.39 -24.86 11.23
N SER A 347 -43.34 -24.43 9.96
CA SER A 347 -42.14 -24.52 9.11
C SER A 347 -42.12 -23.40 8.06
N TRP A 348 -40.94 -22.85 7.81
CA TRP A 348 -40.70 -21.71 6.91
C TRP A 348 -39.40 -21.92 6.13
N SER A 349 -39.48 -21.93 4.81
CA SER A 349 -38.36 -22.15 3.89
C SER A 349 -38.02 -20.86 3.13
N VAL A 350 -36.75 -20.45 3.11
CA VAL A 350 -36.28 -19.17 2.53
C VAL A 350 -35.05 -19.40 1.65
N ASP A 351 -35.21 -19.11 0.36
CA ASP A 351 -34.21 -19.34 -0.69
C ASP A 351 -33.30 -18.12 -0.94
N PHE A 352 -32.01 -18.26 -0.63
CA PHE A 352 -31.01 -17.22 -0.85
C PHE A 352 -30.33 -17.21 -2.22
N ASN A 353 -30.64 -18.15 -3.13
CA ASN A 353 -29.98 -18.27 -4.43
C ASN A 353 -30.15 -17.02 -5.33
N ASN A 354 -31.14 -16.17 -5.06
CA ASN A 354 -31.36 -14.90 -5.76
C ASN A 354 -30.48 -13.73 -5.27
N VAL A 355 -29.68 -13.91 -4.21
CA VAL A 355 -28.96 -12.79 -3.53
C VAL A 355 -27.54 -13.15 -3.07
N LEU A 356 -27.26 -14.41 -2.72
CA LEU A 356 -25.90 -14.87 -2.39
C LEU A 356 -25.06 -15.12 -3.67
N LEU A 357 -23.77 -14.74 -3.64
CA LEU A 357 -22.81 -15.07 -4.71
C LEU A 357 -22.48 -16.57 -4.72
N PHE A 358 -22.47 -17.21 -3.55
CA PHE A 358 -22.04 -18.59 -3.40
C PHE A 358 -23.19 -19.48 -2.91
N PRO A 359 -23.48 -20.61 -3.60
CA PRO A 359 -24.38 -21.63 -3.12
C PRO A 359 -23.70 -22.53 -2.07
N ASN A 360 -24.44 -22.90 -1.03
CA ASN A 360 -24.05 -23.84 0.05
C ASN A 360 -22.80 -23.48 0.87
N LEU A 361 -22.09 -22.39 0.57
CA LEU A 361 -21.00 -21.86 1.40
C LEU A 361 -21.50 -20.98 2.57
N ILE A 362 -22.77 -21.12 2.97
CA ILE A 362 -23.35 -20.43 4.12
C ILE A 362 -22.82 -21.05 5.42
N LYS A 363 -21.57 -20.71 5.79
CA LYS A 363 -20.94 -21.15 7.04
C LYS A 363 -21.63 -20.61 8.30
N ASN A 364 -22.42 -19.53 8.17
CA ASN A 364 -23.17 -18.89 9.24
C ASN A 364 -24.56 -18.48 8.74
N VAL A 365 -25.60 -18.89 9.45
CA VAL A 365 -26.99 -18.43 9.24
C VAL A 365 -27.48 -17.76 10.52
N GLN A 366 -28.07 -16.58 10.40
CA GLN A 366 -28.76 -15.89 11.48
C GLN A 366 -30.24 -15.75 11.16
N TYR A 367 -31.12 -16.02 12.13
CA TYR A 367 -32.56 -15.89 11.96
C TYR A 367 -33.23 -15.24 13.17
N SER A 368 -34.43 -14.68 12.95
CA SER A 368 -35.33 -14.19 13.99
C SER A 368 -36.76 -14.61 13.67
N LEU A 369 -37.58 -14.81 14.70
CA LEU A 369 -38.99 -15.22 14.60
C LEU A 369 -39.80 -14.47 15.68
N SER A 370 -40.98 -13.96 15.32
CA SER A 370 -41.87 -13.22 16.24
C SER A 370 -43.31 -13.73 16.14
N SER A 371 -43.80 -14.35 17.22
CA SER A 371 -45.19 -14.84 17.37
C SER A 371 -46.13 -13.76 17.93
N LYS A 372 -47.45 -13.95 17.74
CA LYS A 372 -48.52 -13.12 18.37
C LYS A 372 -49.04 -13.68 19.71
N GLY A 373 -48.62 -14.86 20.12
CA GLY A 373 -49.14 -15.57 21.31
C GLY A 373 -48.33 -15.30 22.58
N SER A 374 -48.81 -15.80 23.71
CA SER A 374 -48.07 -15.87 24.97
C SER A 374 -47.11 -17.07 25.07
N SER A 375 -47.01 -17.87 24.00
CA SER A 375 -46.15 -19.06 23.92
C SER A 375 -44.90 -18.80 23.07
N PHE A 376 -43.81 -19.42 23.49
CA PHE A 376 -42.48 -19.30 22.88
C PHE A 376 -42.03 -20.68 22.38
N PRO A 377 -42.16 -20.96 21.06
CA PRO A 377 -41.74 -22.23 20.51
C PRO A 377 -40.22 -22.40 20.55
N ASN A 378 -39.78 -23.63 20.82
CA ASN A 378 -38.46 -24.10 20.46
C ASN A 378 -38.39 -24.21 18.93
N ALA A 379 -37.28 -23.74 18.35
CA ALA A 379 -37.08 -23.73 16.91
C ALA A 379 -35.78 -24.43 16.48
N LEU A 380 -35.86 -25.17 15.38
CA LEU A 380 -34.72 -25.79 14.70
C LEU A 380 -34.44 -25.11 13.36
N ARG A 381 -33.23 -25.29 12.82
CA ARG A 381 -32.86 -24.85 11.48
C ARG A 381 -32.18 -25.96 10.69
N ASN A 382 -32.46 -26.01 9.38
CA ASN A 382 -31.65 -26.71 8.39
C ASN A 382 -31.13 -25.71 7.35
N VAL A 383 -29.94 -25.97 6.79
CA VAL A 383 -29.28 -25.10 5.81
C VAL A 383 -28.81 -25.98 4.66
N SER A 384 -29.57 -25.99 3.57
CA SER A 384 -29.39 -26.90 2.44
C SER A 384 -29.83 -26.25 1.14
N GLU A 385 -29.01 -26.35 0.10
CA GLU A 385 -29.26 -25.80 -1.24
C GLU A 385 -29.42 -24.26 -1.26
N ASN A 386 -28.63 -23.57 -0.42
CA ASN A 386 -28.80 -22.15 -0.08
C ASN A 386 -30.17 -21.78 0.51
N CYS A 387 -31.05 -22.75 0.73
CA CYS A 387 -32.32 -22.58 1.39
C CYS A 387 -32.13 -22.77 2.90
N VAL A 388 -32.69 -21.85 3.68
CA VAL A 388 -32.79 -22.02 5.13
C VAL A 388 -34.21 -22.42 5.49
N VAL A 389 -34.35 -23.56 6.14
CA VAL A 389 -35.61 -24.01 6.74
C VAL A 389 -35.56 -23.68 8.24
N ILE A 390 -36.60 -23.04 8.76
CA ILE A 390 -36.82 -22.81 10.20
C ILE A 390 -38.09 -23.56 10.59
N GLU A 391 -38.05 -24.34 11.66
CA GLU A 391 -39.19 -25.14 12.14
C GLU A 391 -39.50 -24.85 13.61
N THR A 392 -40.75 -24.96 14.04
CA THR A 392 -41.20 -24.77 15.44
C THR A 392 -41.99 -25.96 15.98
N ASN A 393 -41.82 -26.26 17.28
CA ASN A 393 -42.48 -27.39 17.95
C ASN A 393 -44.00 -27.22 18.15
N GLU A 394 -44.52 -26.02 17.98
CA GLU A 394 -45.95 -25.68 18.04
C GLU A 394 -46.29 -24.68 16.94
N ALA A 395 -47.58 -24.63 16.57
CA ALA A 395 -48.07 -23.75 15.51
C ALA A 395 -48.19 -22.30 15.99
N VAL A 396 -47.47 -21.38 15.36
CA VAL A 396 -47.47 -19.96 15.73
C VAL A 396 -47.73 -19.03 14.55
N VAL A 397 -48.48 -17.95 14.81
CA VAL A 397 -48.69 -16.86 13.87
C VAL A 397 -47.46 -15.97 13.86
N VAL A 398 -46.55 -16.21 12.92
CA VAL A 398 -45.31 -15.43 12.75
C VAL A 398 -45.60 -14.15 11.99
N ASN A 399 -45.50 -13.01 12.69
CA ASN A 399 -45.63 -11.67 12.11
C ASN A 399 -44.49 -11.39 11.13
N GLN A 400 -43.26 -11.79 11.47
CA GLN A 400 -42.11 -11.68 10.59
C GLN A 400 -41.02 -12.66 11.03
N SER A 401 -40.39 -13.26 10.04
CA SER A 401 -39.09 -13.90 10.12
C SER A 401 -38.12 -13.13 9.22
N ALA A 402 -36.87 -13.01 9.65
CA ALA A 402 -35.79 -12.40 8.88
C ALA A 402 -34.53 -13.25 9.00
N LEU A 403 -33.80 -13.38 7.89
CA LEU A 403 -32.63 -14.24 7.74
C LEU A 403 -31.47 -13.48 7.10
N SER A 404 -30.24 -13.86 7.48
CA SER A 404 -28.97 -13.29 7.02
C SER A 404 -27.81 -14.28 7.13
#